data_AF-A0A7T3QVF5-F1
#
_entry.id   AF-A0A7T3QVF5-F1
#
_cell.length_a   1.000
_cell.length_b   1.000
_cell.length_c   1.000
_cell.angle_alpha   90.00
_cell.angle_beta   90.00
_cell.angle_gamma   90.00
#
_symmetry.space_group_name_H-M   'P 1'
#
loop_
_entity.id
_entity.type
_entity.pdbx_description
1 polymer ?
#
loop_
_entity_poly.entity_id
_entity_poly.type
_entity_poly.pdbx_seq_one_letter_code
_entity_poly.pdbx_strand_id
1 'polypeptide(L)'
;KAFFGTKVSHYPPCPHPELVNGLRAHTDAGGVVLLFQDDKVGGLQILKGEKWIDVQPMPNAIVINTGDQIEVLSNGRYKSVWHRVLVGTSGNRRSIASFYN
;
A
#
# COMPACT_ATOMS: atom_id res chain seq x y z
N LYS A 1 -8.95 22.92 -3.25
CA LYS A 1 -9.68 21.92 -4.06
C LYS A 1 -9.08 20.57 -3.76
N ALA A 2 -9.89 19.55 -3.54
CA ALA A 2 -9.38 18.19 -3.44
C ALA A 2 -8.67 17.82 -4.75
N PHE A 3 -7.55 17.11 -4.64
CA PHE A 3 -6.74 16.67 -5.77
C PHE A 3 -6.80 15.15 -5.88
N PHE A 4 -7.03 14.68 -7.10
CA PHE A 4 -7.03 13.26 -7.42
C PHE A 4 -5.85 12.94 -8.33
N GLY A 5 -5.07 11.92 -7.96
CA GLY A 5 -3.96 11.43 -8.76
C GLY A 5 -3.78 9.93 -8.64
N THR A 6 -3.22 9.31 -9.68
CA THR A 6 -2.97 7.87 -9.71
C THR A 6 -1.48 7.60 -9.87
N LYS A 7 -0.92 6.82 -8.94
CA LYS A 7 0.42 6.24 -9.04
C LYS A 7 0.30 4.84 -9.63
N VAL A 8 0.87 4.64 -10.81
CA VAL A 8 0.99 3.33 -11.45
C VAL A 8 2.41 2.82 -11.20
N SER A 9 2.56 1.63 -10.61
CA SER A 9 3.84 1.06 -10.22
C SER A 9 3.92 -0.43 -10.56
N HIS A 10 5.12 -0.88 -10.88
CA HIS A 10 5.49 -2.29 -11.02
C HIS A 10 6.66 -2.59 -10.08
N TYR A 11 6.61 -3.75 -9.43
CA TYR A 11 7.68 -4.25 -8.57
C TYR A 11 8.19 -5.56 -9.17
N PRO A 12 9.28 -5.51 -9.97
CA PRO A 12 9.80 -6.67 -10.66
C PRO A 12 10.46 -7.66 -9.70
N PRO A 13 10.72 -8.91 -10.16
CA PRO A 13 11.51 -9.88 -9.40
C PRO A 13 12.86 -9.32 -8.97
N CYS A 14 13.26 -9.63 -7.73
CA CYS A 14 14.53 -9.22 -7.15
C CYS A 14 15.32 -10.47 -6.72
N PRO A 15 16.59 -10.66 -7.16
CA PRO A 15 17.40 -11.81 -6.75
C PRO A 15 17.72 -11.84 -5.25
N HIS A 16 17.76 -10.67 -4.60
CA HIS A 16 18.12 -10.48 -3.20
C HIS A 16 17.05 -9.68 -2.45
N PRO A 17 15.81 -10.21 -2.32
CA PRO A 17 14.69 -9.49 -1.71
C PRO A 17 14.89 -9.17 -0.22
N GLU A 18 15.80 -9.88 0.46
CA GLU A 18 16.18 -9.62 1.84
C GLU A 18 16.96 -8.31 2.03
N LEU A 19 17.58 -7.79 0.96
CA LEU A 19 18.40 -6.59 1.01
C LEU A 19 17.62 -5.31 0.67
N VAL A 20 16.41 -5.43 0.09
CA VAL A 20 15.67 -4.28 -0.44
C VAL A 20 14.16 -4.46 -0.34
N ASN A 21 13.46 -3.36 -0.01
CA ASN A 21 12.01 -3.29 -0.14
C ASN A 21 11.64 -2.71 -1.52
N GLY A 22 10.54 -3.19 -2.11
CA GLY A 22 9.95 -2.53 -3.27
C GLY A 22 9.49 -1.11 -2.95
N LEU A 23 8.92 -0.91 -1.76
CA LEU A 23 8.62 0.40 -1.20
C LEU A 23 8.83 0.35 0.32
N ARG A 24 9.64 1.28 0.85
CA ARG A 24 9.93 1.39 2.29
C ARG A 24 8.65 1.67 3.09
N ALA A 25 8.69 1.35 4.38
CA ALA A 25 7.59 1.62 5.30
C ALA A 25 7.26 3.12 5.34
N HIS A 26 5.98 3.46 5.21
CA HIS A 26 5.45 4.83 5.32
C HIS A 26 3.96 4.81 5.68
N THR A 27 3.42 5.97 6.01
CA THR A 27 1.99 6.28 5.96
C THR A 27 1.69 7.12 4.73
N ASP A 28 0.43 7.16 4.29
CA ASP A 28 0.03 8.03 3.19
C ASP A 28 -0.36 9.41 3.71
N ALA A 29 0.28 10.47 3.21
CA ALA A 29 0.04 11.84 3.71
C ALA A 29 -1.39 12.38 3.42
N GLY A 30 -2.12 11.72 2.54
CA GLY A 30 -3.36 12.17 1.91
C GLY A 30 -4.65 11.84 2.66
N GLY A 31 -5.76 11.84 1.91
CA GLY A 31 -7.08 11.50 2.41
C GLY A 31 -7.36 10.00 2.36
N VAL A 32 -8.01 9.54 1.29
CA VAL A 32 -8.35 8.12 1.09
C VAL A 32 -7.58 7.57 -0.10
N VAL A 33 -7.07 6.34 0.04
CA VAL A 33 -6.37 5.63 -1.02
C VAL A 33 -7.20 4.44 -1.47
N LEU A 34 -7.35 4.31 -2.79
CA LEU A 34 -8.00 3.17 -3.45
C LEU A 34 -6.94 2.46 -4.29
N LEU A 35 -6.58 1.26 -3.87
CA LEU A 35 -5.54 0.46 -4.50
C LEU A 35 -6.15 -0.73 -5.25
N PHE A 36 -5.97 -0.73 -6.56
CA PHE A 36 -6.11 -1.93 -7.39
C PHE A 36 -4.73 -2.58 -7.56
N GLN A 37 -4.47 -3.61 -6.75
CA GLN A 37 -3.22 -4.35 -6.78
C GLN A 37 -3.30 -5.61 -7.66
N ASP A 38 -2.15 -6.22 -7.89
CA ASP A 38 -2.05 -7.55 -8.47
C ASP A 38 -2.91 -8.56 -7.69
N ASP A 39 -3.60 -9.44 -8.42
CA ASP A 39 -4.51 -10.44 -7.85
C ASP A 39 -3.83 -11.79 -7.59
N LYS A 40 -2.54 -11.93 -7.94
CA LYS A 40 -1.76 -13.16 -7.74
C LYS A 40 -0.43 -12.92 -7.01
N VAL A 41 0.25 -11.81 -7.29
CA VAL A 41 1.55 -11.49 -6.71
C VAL A 41 1.37 -10.61 -5.47
N GLY A 42 1.68 -11.18 -4.29
CA GLY A 42 1.65 -10.47 -3.01
C GLY A 42 2.77 -9.45 -2.84
N GLY A 43 2.88 -8.88 -1.64
CA GLY A 43 4.01 -8.03 -1.25
C GLY A 43 3.61 -6.80 -0.42
N LEU A 44 2.36 -6.34 -0.51
CA LEU A 44 1.86 -5.27 0.36
C LEU A 44 1.69 -5.81 1.79
N GLN A 45 2.31 -5.11 2.75
CA GLN A 45 2.16 -5.40 4.17
C GLN A 45 1.71 -4.16 4.93
N ILE A 46 0.86 -4.34 5.93
CA ILE A 46 0.50 -3.32 6.92
C ILE A 46 1.09 -3.67 8.29
N LEU A 47 1.41 -2.67 9.10
CA LEU A 47 1.85 -2.87 10.48
C LEU A 47 0.64 -2.81 11.41
N LYS A 48 0.36 -3.90 12.11
CA LYS A 48 -0.69 -3.98 13.14
C LYS A 48 -0.07 -4.37 14.47
N GLY A 49 -0.06 -3.43 15.40
CA GLY A 49 0.76 -3.56 16.61
C GLY A 49 2.24 -3.60 16.21
N GLU A 50 2.95 -4.66 16.59
CA GLU A 50 4.37 -4.85 16.27
C GLU A 50 4.59 -5.85 15.12
N LYS A 51 3.52 -6.27 14.44
CA LYS A 51 3.59 -7.32 13.42
C LYS A 51 3.19 -6.80 12.05
N TRP A 52 4.01 -7.12 11.06
CA TRP A 52 3.67 -6.95 9.65
C TRP A 52 2.69 -8.04 9.22
N ILE A 53 1.60 -7.65 8.56
CA ILE A 53 0.54 -8.53 8.07
C ILE A 53 0.38 -8.30 6.57
N ASP A 54 0.37 -9.39 5.80
CA ASP A 54 0.14 -9.33 4.36
C ASP A 54 -1.29 -8.93 4.03
N VAL A 55 -1.43 -8.00 3.09
CA VAL A 55 -2.71 -7.72 2.43
C VAL A 55 -2.83 -8.67 1.25
N GLN A 56 -3.63 -9.72 1.41
CA GLN A 56 -3.72 -10.81 0.44
C GLN A 56 -4.20 -10.31 -0.93
N PRO A 57 -3.56 -10.73 -2.03
CA PRO A 57 -4.10 -10.57 -3.37
C PRO A 57 -5.48 -11.20 -3.48
N MET A 58 -6.43 -10.48 -4.07
CA MET A 58 -7.80 -10.94 -4.26
C MET A 58 -8.30 -10.48 -5.63
N PRO A 59 -8.83 -11.40 -6.48
CA PRO A 59 -9.43 -11.03 -7.75
C PRO A 59 -10.57 -10.02 -7.57
N ASN A 60 -10.62 -9.00 -8.43
CA ASN A 60 -11.68 -7.99 -8.48
C ASN A 60 -11.89 -7.20 -7.16
N ALA A 61 -10.86 -7.09 -6.33
CA ALA A 61 -10.92 -6.34 -5.08
C ALA A 61 -10.18 -5.00 -5.15
N ILE A 62 -10.65 -4.03 -4.37
CA ILE A 62 -9.97 -2.78 -4.10
C ILE A 62 -9.56 -2.77 -2.62
N VAL A 63 -8.28 -2.55 -2.37
CA VAL A 63 -7.78 -2.28 -1.02
C VAL A 63 -8.02 -0.80 -0.73
N ILE A 64 -8.59 -0.51 0.43
CA ILE A 64 -8.85 0.87 0.87
C ILE A 64 -8.07 1.12 2.15
N ASN A 65 -7.37 2.24 2.22
CA ASN A 65 -6.78 2.75 3.46
C ASN A 65 -6.99 4.25 3.62
N THR A 66 -6.96 4.67 4.87
CA THR A 66 -6.95 6.08 5.29
C THR A 66 -5.52 6.59 5.36
N GLY A 67 -5.32 7.82 4.91
CA GLY A 67 -4.09 8.58 5.11
C GLY A 67 -4.18 9.55 6.29
N ASP A 68 -3.09 10.30 6.47
CA ASP A 68 -2.85 11.17 7.62
C ASP A 68 -3.92 12.27 7.76
N GLN A 69 -4.48 12.77 6.66
CA GLN A 69 -5.54 13.80 6.73
C GLN A 69 -6.83 13.26 7.35
N ILE A 70 -7.20 12.01 7.05
CA ILE A 70 -8.39 11.38 7.65
C ILE A 70 -8.18 11.13 9.15
N GLU A 71 -6.95 10.80 9.56
CA GLU A 71 -6.62 10.68 10.97
C GLU A 71 -6.80 12.01 11.71
N VAL A 72 -6.27 13.10 11.17
CA VAL A 72 -6.44 14.46 11.74
C VAL A 72 -7.93 14.84 11.79
N LEU A 73 -8.65 14.72 10.68
CA LEU A 73 -10.08 15.10 10.59
C LEU A 73 -10.98 14.29 11.52
N SER A 74 -10.61 13.03 11.78
CA SER A 74 -11.36 12.15 12.67
C SER A 74 -10.93 12.24 14.13
N ASN A 75 -10.03 13.17 14.46
CA ASN A 75 -9.43 13.32 15.79
C ASN A 75 -8.84 11.99 16.31
N GLY A 76 -8.11 11.28 15.44
CA GLY A 76 -7.44 10.02 15.77
C GLY A 76 -8.32 8.77 15.76
N ARG A 77 -9.62 8.87 15.42
CA ARG A 77 -10.52 7.72 15.37
C ARG A 77 -10.18 6.75 14.23
N TYR A 78 -9.79 7.26 13.06
CA TYR A 78 -9.39 6.47 11.90
C TYR A 78 -7.91 6.67 11.62
N LYS A 79 -7.08 5.72 12.05
CA LYS A 79 -5.62 5.85 11.99
C LYS A 79 -5.06 5.59 10.59
N SER A 80 -4.09 6.38 10.19
CA SER A 80 -3.22 6.14 9.05
C SER A 80 -2.22 5.04 9.41
N VAL A 81 -2.31 3.90 8.72
CA VAL A 81 -1.54 2.70 9.09
C VAL A 81 -0.26 2.62 8.28
N TRP A 82 0.86 2.40 8.99
CA TRP A 82 2.15 2.10 8.37
C TRP A 82 2.06 0.90 7.44
N HIS A 83 2.55 1.04 6.21
CA HIS A 83 2.55 -0.01 5.23
C HIS A 83 3.83 0.01 4.39
N ARG A 84 4.19 -1.13 3.81
CA ARG A 84 5.37 -1.32 2.96
C ARG A 84 5.09 -2.28 1.82
N VAL A 85 5.95 -2.32 0.82
CA VAL A 85 5.90 -3.32 -0.26
C VAL A 85 7.20 -4.11 -0.28
N LEU A 86 7.09 -5.42 -0.09
CA LEU A 86 8.17 -6.39 -0.29
C LEU A 86 8.26 -6.78 -1.77
N VAL A 87 9.44 -7.23 -2.18
CA VAL A 87 9.68 -7.86 -3.49
C VAL A 87 9.99 -9.35 -3.28
N GLY A 88 9.71 -10.17 -4.29
CA GLY A 88 10.05 -11.59 -4.29
C GLY A 88 11.09 -11.92 -5.36
N THR A 89 11.62 -13.14 -5.35
CA THR A 89 12.53 -13.66 -6.39
C THR A 89 11.82 -14.00 -7.69
N SER A 90 10.49 -14.00 -7.71
CA SER A 90 9.65 -14.21 -8.88
C SER A 90 8.36 -13.37 -8.78
N GLY A 91 7.69 -13.18 -9.92
CA GLY A 91 6.49 -12.35 -10.04
C GLY A 91 6.81 -10.86 -10.19
N ASN A 92 6.02 -10.17 -11.01
CA ASN A 92 6.08 -8.72 -11.16
C ASN A 92 4.77 -8.13 -10.64
N ARG A 93 4.77 -7.61 -9.42
CA ARG A 93 3.56 -7.10 -8.78
C ARG A 93 3.14 -5.78 -9.44
N ARG A 94 1.95 -5.74 -10.03
CA ARG A 94 1.29 -4.50 -10.47
C ARG A 94 0.61 -3.78 -9.30
N SER A 95 0.64 -2.44 -9.34
CA SER A 95 -0.02 -1.59 -8.35
C SER A 95 -0.57 -0.33 -9.01
N ILE A 96 -1.88 -0.10 -8.92
CA ILE A 96 -2.56 1.11 -9.38
C ILE A 96 -3.22 1.75 -8.16
N ALA A 97 -2.51 2.69 -7.53
CA ALA A 97 -2.96 3.38 -6.33
C ALA A 97 -3.49 4.76 -6.70
N SER A 98 -4.77 5.01 -6.41
CA SER A 98 -5.40 6.32 -6.60
C SER A 98 -5.58 7.01 -5.26
N PHE A 99 -5.16 8.27 -5.19
CA PHE A 99 -5.13 9.08 -3.98
C PHE A 99 -6.15 10.20 -4.12
N TYR A 100 -7.09 10.27 -3.18
CA TYR A 100 -8.02 11.38 -3.04
C TYR A 100 -7.58 12.24 -1.85
N ASN A 101 -6.96 13.38 -2.15
CA ASN A 101 -6.33 14.29 -1.17
C ASN A 101 -7.12 15.58 -1.00
#